data_AF-A0A1D2N711-F1
#
_entry.id   AF-A0A1D2N711-F1
#
_cell.length_a   1.000
_cell.length_b   1.000
_cell.length_c   1.000
_cell.angle_alpha   90.00
_cell.angle_beta   90.00
_cell.angle_gamma   90.00
#
_symmetry.space_group_name_H-M   'P 1'
#
loop_
_entity.id
_entity.type
_entity.pdbx_description
1 polymer ?
#
loop_
_entity_poly.entity_id
_entity_poly.type
_entity_poly.pdbx_seq_one_letter_code
_entity_poly.pdbx_strand_id
1 'polypeptide(L)'
;MVVSSYSVKLFAVILLIVCLFDCSNCHKNKEKETHPKKELHKTSREPRNGFFPFLWVTFPPSPCGSQNEGTCVQRGRCSRNYGGTVSGNCQDGFGECCIITEECNVNRTQIDVTPLVATLKSPTSTDTECSFRFRKETNICQIRLDFVDFKSEHADVEGNCATDRLRITGSITVEDFTTCGILDTQHMYLTYGSKDIIEVTPLFKASSSRYKIVATKIPCDSKNRVPDYCFQYYTKPTDMVRSFDFGEAGQQQNNQYYTVCVKPMSQSSSIQWKSCPATTNAFTIVSSFEPFDPPCTRDWVQIRGKDKICSTTGFPVTTSKWKPYELMVNFDERELPDLGSLVSQTLSINLTNNTCDATRCTIDVPIMGYDCSCQPPTDGQCTCISRENSPFPPPSSADFDNKGFCLEYSQL
;
A
#
# COMPACT_ATOMS: atom_id res chain seq x y z
N MET A 1 41.12 45.78 -44.62
CA MET A 1 42.03 44.72 -45.10
C MET A 1 41.74 43.50 -44.24
N VAL A 2 40.80 42.59 -44.51
CA VAL A 2 40.61 41.63 -45.63
C VAL A 2 41.82 40.73 -45.88
N VAL A 3 41.52 39.42 -45.97
CA VAL A 3 42.29 38.20 -46.30
C VAL A 3 42.79 37.40 -45.07
N SER A 4 42.51 36.10 -44.88
CA SER A 4 41.52 35.16 -45.44
C SER A 4 41.57 33.86 -44.60
N SER A 5 40.41 33.40 -44.15
CA SER A 5 40.17 32.19 -43.36
C SER A 5 39.69 31.05 -44.25
N TYR A 6 40.57 30.25 -44.87
CA TYR A 6 40.11 29.13 -45.73
C TYR A 6 40.90 27.81 -45.71
N SER A 7 41.97 27.64 -44.92
CA SER A 7 42.76 26.38 -44.95
C SER A 7 42.57 25.41 -43.78
N VAL A 8 41.80 25.75 -42.74
CA VAL A 8 41.66 24.85 -41.57
C VAL A 8 40.29 24.13 -41.51
N LYS A 9 39.29 24.59 -42.25
CA LYS A 9 37.95 23.97 -42.28
C LYS A 9 37.77 22.88 -43.35
N LEU A 10 38.73 22.71 -44.26
CA LEU A 10 38.65 21.72 -45.34
C LEU A 10 39.05 20.30 -44.92
N PHE A 11 39.85 20.15 -43.84
CA PHE A 11 40.29 18.84 -43.34
C PHE A 11 39.28 18.15 -42.40
N ALA A 12 38.41 18.90 -41.73
CA ALA A 12 37.45 18.34 -40.77
C ALA A 12 36.16 17.83 -41.44
N VAL A 13 35.81 18.33 -42.62
CA VAL A 13 34.59 17.93 -43.35
C VAL A 13 34.80 16.63 -44.15
N ILE A 14 36.04 16.31 -44.52
CA ILE A 14 36.38 15.08 -45.27
C ILE A 14 36.32 13.82 -44.38
N LEU A 15 36.52 13.95 -43.06
CA LEU A 15 36.45 12.83 -42.12
C LEU A 15 35.02 12.46 -41.68
N LEU A 16 34.03 13.33 -41.97
CA LEU A 16 32.62 13.10 -41.61
C LEU A 16 31.79 12.52 -42.78
N ILE A 17 32.30 12.57 -44.02
CA ILE A 17 31.63 12.07 -45.23
C ILE A 17 31.96 10.58 -45.51
N VAL A 18 32.99 10.01 -44.88
CA VAL A 18 33.34 8.58 -45.02
C VAL A 18 32.53 7.67 -44.08
N CYS A 19 31.78 8.24 -43.12
CA CYS A 19 31.01 7.45 -42.15
C CYS A 19 29.51 7.34 -42.44
N LEU A 20 29.01 7.95 -43.52
CA LEU A 20 27.57 7.94 -43.86
C LEU A 20 27.35 7.84 -45.37
N PHE A 21 27.67 6.70 -45.99
CA PHE A 21 26.97 6.21 -47.18
C PHE A 21 27.13 4.70 -47.32
N ASP A 22 26.08 4.01 -46.90
CA ASP A 22 25.50 2.80 -47.48
C ASP A 22 26.39 1.60 -47.88
N CYS A 23 26.12 0.49 -47.20
CA CYS A 23 25.73 -0.72 -47.92
C CYS A 23 24.59 -1.41 -47.15
N SER A 24 23.36 -0.94 -47.39
CA SER A 24 22.17 -1.79 -47.30
C SER A 24 22.00 -2.58 -48.61
N ASN A 25 21.43 -3.78 -48.46
CA ASN A 25 20.71 -4.61 -49.45
C ASN A 25 21.43 -5.77 -50.19
N CYS A 26 21.08 -6.97 -49.69
CA CYS A 26 20.18 -7.94 -50.33
C CYS A 26 20.77 -9.05 -51.25
N HIS A 27 20.93 -10.23 -50.63
CA HIS A 27 20.31 -11.53 -51.00
C HIS A 27 20.23 -11.96 -52.48
N LYS A 28 21.02 -12.98 -52.87
CA LYS A 28 20.62 -14.28 -53.50
C LYS A 28 21.80 -14.91 -54.29
N ASN A 29 22.27 -16.10 -53.91
CA ASN A 29 21.98 -17.35 -54.64
C ASN A 29 22.74 -18.57 -54.07
N LYS A 30 22.07 -19.71 -54.16
CA LYS A 30 22.50 -21.08 -53.78
C LYS A 30 23.60 -21.58 -54.72
N GLU A 31 24.48 -22.43 -54.21
CA GLU A 31 24.74 -23.74 -54.85
C GLU A 31 25.33 -24.76 -53.87
N LYS A 32 24.93 -26.01 -54.11
CA LYS A 32 25.29 -27.24 -53.39
C LYS A 32 26.71 -27.63 -53.75
N GLU A 33 27.47 -28.22 -52.82
CA GLU A 33 28.31 -29.36 -53.18
C GLU A 33 28.71 -30.20 -51.96
N THR A 34 28.97 -31.46 -52.28
CA THR A 34 28.92 -32.64 -51.41
C THR A 34 30.35 -33.14 -51.15
N HIS A 35 30.61 -33.57 -49.91
CA HIS A 35 31.72 -34.41 -49.38
C HIS A 35 32.92 -34.82 -50.26
N PRO A 36 34.11 -34.94 -49.62
CA PRO A 36 34.55 -36.30 -49.28
C PRO A 36 35.07 -36.48 -47.83
N LYS A 37 34.87 -37.70 -47.32
CA LYS A 37 35.41 -38.26 -46.07
C LYS A 37 36.94 -38.39 -46.12
N LYS A 38 37.64 -38.10 -45.01
CA LYS A 38 38.89 -38.77 -44.60
C LYS A 38 38.97 -38.87 -43.08
N GLU A 39 39.70 -39.89 -42.64
CA GLU A 39 39.44 -40.74 -41.50
C GLU A 39 39.87 -40.23 -40.12
N LEU A 40 39.24 -40.84 -39.13
CA LEU A 40 39.42 -40.74 -37.70
C LEU A 40 40.77 -41.35 -37.27
N HIS A 41 41.75 -40.52 -36.88
CA HIS A 41 42.90 -40.98 -36.11
C HIS A 41 42.69 -40.70 -34.62
N LYS A 42 42.33 -41.77 -33.89
CA LYS A 42 42.22 -41.80 -32.43
C LYS A 42 43.63 -41.70 -31.83
N THR A 43 43.97 -40.57 -31.22
CA THR A 43 45.14 -40.46 -30.34
C THR A 43 44.67 -40.24 -28.91
N SER A 44 45.00 -41.22 -28.07
CA SER A 44 44.88 -41.21 -26.62
C SER A 44 45.50 -39.92 -26.03
N ARG A 45 44.73 -39.18 -25.24
CA ARG A 45 45.25 -38.20 -24.29
C ARG A 45 44.58 -38.40 -22.93
N GLU A 46 45.45 -38.52 -21.95
CA GLU A 46 45.22 -38.84 -20.54
C GLU A 46 44.12 -38.00 -19.87
N PRO A 47 43.46 -38.52 -18.82
CA PRO A 47 42.59 -37.72 -17.98
C PRO A 47 43.47 -36.75 -17.19
N ARG A 48 43.53 -35.48 -17.62
CA ARG A 48 43.96 -34.41 -16.72
C ARG A 48 42.93 -34.33 -15.60
N ASN A 49 43.30 -34.87 -14.45
CA ASN A 49 42.73 -34.55 -13.14
C ASN A 49 42.91 -33.03 -12.91
N GLY A 50 42.10 -32.23 -13.58
CA GLY A 50 41.89 -30.83 -13.25
C GLY A 50 41.03 -30.81 -12.02
N PHE A 51 41.67 -30.88 -10.84
CA PHE A 51 41.05 -30.51 -9.59
C PHE A 51 40.79 -29.01 -9.66
N PHE A 52 39.72 -28.60 -10.34
CA PHE A 52 39.16 -27.26 -10.17
C PHE A 52 38.73 -27.22 -8.70
N PRO A 53 39.36 -26.39 -7.84
CA PRO A 53 38.83 -26.21 -6.51
C PRO A 53 37.42 -25.64 -6.73
N PHE A 54 36.40 -26.42 -6.40
CA PHE A 54 35.05 -25.90 -6.30
C PHE A 54 35.12 -24.82 -5.23
N LEU A 55 35.27 -23.56 -5.65
CA LEU A 55 35.18 -22.44 -4.73
C LEU A 55 33.70 -22.33 -4.38
N TRP A 56 33.32 -22.92 -3.24
CA TRP A 56 31.97 -22.83 -2.71
C TRP A 56 31.76 -21.41 -2.20
N VAL A 57 31.32 -20.53 -3.08
CA VAL A 57 30.93 -19.17 -2.72
C VAL A 57 29.57 -19.26 -2.01
N THR A 58 29.58 -19.02 -0.70
CA THR A 58 28.37 -18.84 0.09
C THR A 58 28.14 -17.35 0.27
N PHE A 59 26.90 -16.92 0.07
CA PHE A 59 26.48 -15.54 0.23
C PHE A 59 25.11 -15.52 0.91
N PRO A 60 24.79 -14.47 1.69
CA PRO A 60 23.48 -14.34 2.30
C PRO A 60 22.40 -14.21 1.20
N PRO A 61 21.18 -14.73 1.44
CA PRO A 61 20.11 -14.57 0.48
C PRO A 61 19.74 -13.08 0.33
N SER A 62 19.51 -12.62 -0.91
CA SER A 62 19.18 -11.22 -1.23
C SER A 62 18.03 -11.16 -2.24
N PRO A 63 17.14 -10.16 -2.20
CA PRO A 63 16.07 -10.05 -3.20
C PRO A 63 16.61 -9.96 -4.63
N CYS A 64 15.87 -10.51 -5.61
CA CYS A 64 16.22 -10.54 -7.03
C CYS A 64 14.97 -10.68 -7.93
N GLY A 65 15.17 -10.54 -9.25
CA GLY A 65 14.09 -10.60 -10.26
C GLY A 65 13.57 -9.21 -10.63
N SER A 66 12.78 -9.12 -11.70
CA SER A 66 12.33 -7.84 -12.26
C SER A 66 11.56 -6.95 -11.27
N GLN A 67 10.88 -7.58 -10.31
CA GLN A 67 10.10 -6.91 -9.26
C GLN A 67 10.55 -7.30 -7.84
N ASN A 68 11.80 -7.78 -7.67
CA ASN A 68 12.29 -8.33 -6.39
C ASN A 68 11.43 -9.50 -5.83
N GLU A 69 10.77 -10.24 -6.73
CA GLU A 69 9.85 -11.34 -6.40
C GLU A 69 10.56 -12.66 -6.02
N GLY A 70 11.89 -12.70 -6.08
CA GLY A 70 12.70 -13.88 -5.76
C GLY A 70 13.79 -13.61 -4.73
N THR A 71 14.37 -14.70 -4.22
CA THR A 71 15.58 -14.70 -3.40
C THR A 71 16.76 -15.20 -4.22
N CYS A 72 17.86 -14.47 -4.24
CA CYS A 72 19.12 -14.93 -4.79
C CYS A 72 19.66 -16.06 -3.92
N VAL A 73 19.76 -17.24 -4.50
CA VAL A 73 20.29 -18.43 -3.84
C VAL A 73 21.48 -18.98 -4.61
N GLN A 74 22.24 -19.85 -3.97
CA GLN A 74 23.34 -20.55 -4.63
C GLN A 74 22.79 -21.35 -5.84
N ARG A 75 23.56 -21.38 -6.93
CA ARG A 75 23.18 -22.10 -8.16
C ARG A 75 22.82 -23.56 -7.92
N GLY A 76 21.77 -24.01 -8.61
CA GLY A 76 21.23 -25.36 -8.54
C GLY A 76 20.45 -25.67 -7.25
N ARG A 77 20.27 -24.70 -6.34
CA ARG A 77 19.52 -24.90 -5.09
C ARG A 77 18.06 -24.50 -5.22
N CYS A 78 17.70 -23.62 -6.16
CA CYS A 78 16.35 -23.10 -6.25
C CYS A 78 15.33 -24.22 -6.44
N SER A 79 15.44 -24.98 -7.52
CA SER A 79 14.48 -26.06 -7.79
C SER A 79 14.75 -27.32 -6.97
N ARG A 80 16.01 -27.60 -6.59
CA ARG A 80 16.37 -28.84 -5.89
C ARG A 80 16.16 -28.79 -4.38
N ASN A 81 16.40 -27.65 -3.75
CA ASN A 81 16.38 -27.52 -2.30
C ASN A 81 15.20 -26.67 -1.82
N TYR A 82 14.80 -25.67 -2.59
CA TYR A 82 13.75 -24.72 -2.18
C TYR A 82 12.43 -24.92 -2.93
N GLY A 83 12.37 -25.81 -3.93
CA GLY A 83 11.17 -26.04 -4.74
C GLY A 83 10.72 -24.82 -5.55
N GLY A 84 11.59 -23.81 -5.69
CA GLY A 84 11.27 -22.57 -6.39
C GLY A 84 11.56 -22.62 -7.89
N THR A 85 11.13 -21.57 -8.58
CA THR A 85 11.36 -21.36 -10.01
C THR A 85 12.55 -20.44 -10.24
N VAL A 86 13.47 -20.85 -11.11
CA VAL A 86 14.64 -20.05 -11.47
C VAL A 86 14.22 -18.90 -12.39
N SER A 87 14.53 -17.66 -11.99
CA SER A 87 14.24 -16.42 -12.71
C SER A 87 15.53 -15.65 -13.03
N GLY A 88 16.43 -16.29 -13.78
CA GLY A 88 17.71 -15.71 -14.18
C GLY A 88 18.81 -15.80 -13.12
N ASN A 89 19.89 -15.04 -13.33
CA ASN A 89 21.11 -15.08 -12.52
C ASN A 89 21.19 -13.86 -11.59
N CYS A 90 21.89 -14.00 -10.46
CA CYS A 90 22.14 -12.92 -9.50
C CYS A 90 23.57 -13.01 -8.94
N GLN A 91 24.01 -11.98 -8.19
CA GLN A 91 25.36 -11.89 -7.59
C GLN A 91 26.46 -12.12 -8.64
N ASP A 92 26.48 -11.32 -9.71
CA ASP A 92 27.44 -11.45 -10.83
C ASP A 92 27.52 -12.85 -11.46
N GLY A 93 26.43 -13.60 -11.35
CA GLY A 93 26.37 -14.97 -11.83
C GLY A 93 26.98 -15.99 -10.88
N PHE A 94 27.17 -15.73 -9.60
CA PHE A 94 27.45 -16.78 -8.61
C PHE A 94 26.15 -17.42 -8.08
N GLY A 95 25.02 -16.73 -8.21
CA GLY A 95 23.69 -17.20 -7.80
C GLY A 95 22.68 -17.32 -8.94
N GLU A 96 21.56 -17.94 -8.60
CA GLU A 96 20.34 -17.96 -9.41
C GLU A 96 19.20 -17.31 -8.62
N CYS A 97 18.36 -16.54 -9.31
CA CYS A 97 17.22 -15.92 -8.67
C CYS A 97 16.11 -16.95 -8.48
N CYS A 98 15.67 -17.17 -7.25
CA CYS A 98 14.69 -18.19 -6.91
C CYS A 98 13.38 -17.58 -6.46
N ILE A 99 12.34 -17.75 -7.27
CA ILE A 99 10.98 -17.35 -6.92
C ILE A 99 10.33 -18.52 -6.17
N ILE A 100 9.99 -18.28 -4.91
CA ILE A 100 9.27 -19.24 -4.06
C ILE A 100 7.86 -18.68 -3.86
N THR A 101 6.86 -19.46 -4.22
CA THR A 101 5.45 -19.07 -4.13
C THR A 101 4.76 -19.89 -3.06
N GLU A 102 4.08 -19.20 -2.14
CA GLU A 102 3.25 -19.81 -1.10
C GLU A 102 1.78 -19.50 -1.42
N GLU A 103 0.96 -20.55 -1.52
CA GLU A 103 -0.44 -20.48 -1.92
C GLU A 103 -1.27 -21.47 -1.10
N CYS A 104 -2.36 -21.00 -0.49
CA CYS A 104 -3.31 -21.87 0.21
C CYS A 104 -4.11 -22.73 -0.77
N ASN A 105 -4.74 -23.78 -0.26
CA ASN A 105 -5.72 -24.57 -1.00
C ASN A 105 -6.76 -25.14 -0.03
N VAL A 106 -7.74 -25.88 -0.57
CA VAL A 106 -8.83 -26.48 0.21
C VAL A 106 -8.38 -27.37 1.38
N ASN A 107 -7.17 -27.95 1.31
CA ASN A 107 -6.62 -28.81 2.35
C ASN A 107 -5.57 -28.10 3.24
N ARG A 108 -5.12 -26.91 2.84
CA ARG A 108 -4.06 -26.17 3.51
C ARG A 108 -4.40 -24.68 3.52
N THR A 109 -5.10 -24.26 4.57
CA THR A 109 -5.48 -22.86 4.83
C THR A 109 -4.45 -22.13 5.71
N GLN A 110 -3.41 -22.82 6.16
CA GLN A 110 -2.34 -22.25 6.98
C GLN A 110 -0.97 -22.65 6.45
N ILE A 111 -0.08 -21.66 6.32
CA ILE A 111 1.26 -21.79 5.76
C ILE A 111 2.26 -21.08 6.68
N ASP A 112 3.18 -21.86 7.26
CA ASP A 112 4.35 -21.29 7.93
C ASP A 112 5.38 -20.89 6.86
N VAL A 113 5.58 -19.58 6.66
CA VAL A 113 6.47 -19.04 5.63
C VAL A 113 7.91 -19.11 6.13
N THR A 114 8.70 -20.02 5.55
CA THR A 114 10.10 -20.26 5.92
C THR A 114 11.13 -19.48 5.08
N PRO A 115 10.95 -19.24 3.76
CA PRO A 115 11.95 -18.55 2.96
C PRO A 115 12.21 -17.10 3.40
N LEU A 116 13.37 -16.55 3.01
CA LEU A 116 13.71 -15.14 3.25
C LEU A 116 12.82 -14.21 2.42
N VAL A 117 12.59 -14.53 1.13
CA VAL A 117 11.61 -13.87 0.28
C VAL A 117 10.65 -14.92 -0.28
N ALA A 118 9.35 -14.67 -0.14
CA ALA A 118 8.28 -15.51 -0.67
C ALA A 118 7.19 -14.66 -1.32
N THR A 119 6.64 -15.13 -2.44
CA THR A 119 5.45 -14.56 -3.05
C THR A 119 4.22 -15.25 -2.49
N LEU A 120 3.43 -14.55 -1.69
CA LEU A 120 2.13 -15.00 -1.21
C LEU A 120 1.11 -14.76 -2.33
N LYS A 121 0.42 -15.81 -2.75
CA LYS A 121 -0.49 -15.76 -3.89
C LYS A 121 -1.89 -16.20 -3.50
N SER A 122 -2.90 -15.54 -4.07
CA SER A 122 -4.30 -15.93 -3.90
C SER A 122 -4.56 -17.33 -4.47
N PRO A 123 -5.33 -18.17 -3.74
CA PRO A 123 -5.76 -19.47 -4.25
C PRO A 123 -6.65 -19.32 -5.48
N THR A 124 -6.78 -20.40 -6.25
CA THR A 124 -7.71 -20.45 -7.41
C THR A 124 -9.18 -20.47 -7.00
N SER A 125 -9.52 -20.95 -5.80
CA SER A 125 -10.86 -20.86 -5.24
C SER A 125 -11.02 -19.59 -4.43
N THR A 126 -11.93 -18.71 -4.85
CA THR A 126 -12.39 -17.59 -4.02
C THR A 126 -13.33 -18.13 -2.94
N ASP A 127 -13.29 -17.55 -1.72
CA ASP A 127 -13.89 -18.04 -0.46
C ASP A 127 -13.01 -18.95 0.42
N THR A 128 -11.69 -18.69 0.46
CA THR A 128 -10.78 -19.34 1.41
C THR A 128 -10.00 -18.30 2.20
N GLU A 129 -10.13 -18.34 3.53
CA GLU A 129 -9.20 -17.64 4.43
C GLU A 129 -7.84 -18.32 4.39
N CYS A 130 -6.79 -17.56 4.12
CA CYS A 130 -5.43 -18.07 4.07
C CYS A 130 -4.58 -17.41 5.15
N SER A 131 -4.01 -18.20 6.06
CA SER A 131 -3.16 -17.75 7.16
C SER A 131 -1.69 -17.97 6.79
N PHE A 132 -0.97 -16.89 6.50
CA PHE A 132 0.48 -16.92 6.33
C PHE A 132 1.17 -16.52 7.62
N ARG A 133 1.91 -17.46 8.21
CA ARG A 133 2.55 -17.30 9.52
C ARG A 133 4.05 -17.14 9.37
N PHE A 134 4.54 -16.03 9.88
CA PHE A 134 5.95 -15.72 9.96
C PHE A 134 6.38 -15.93 11.41
N ARG A 135 7.01 -17.07 11.68
CA ARG A 135 7.57 -17.36 12.99
C ARG A 135 8.84 -16.55 13.18
N LYS A 136 9.00 -16.00 14.39
CA LYS A 136 10.17 -15.24 14.79
C LYS A 136 11.41 -16.14 14.73
N GLU A 137 12.45 -15.64 14.08
CA GLU A 137 13.76 -16.28 13.96
C GLU A 137 14.80 -15.41 14.67
N THR A 138 15.87 -16.02 15.19
CA THR A 138 16.87 -15.33 16.04
C THR A 138 17.51 -14.10 15.39
N ASN A 139 17.66 -14.11 14.07
CA ASN A 139 18.29 -13.03 13.30
C ASN A 139 17.32 -12.22 12.45
N ILE A 140 16.01 -12.47 12.52
CA ILE A 140 14.99 -11.73 11.75
C ILE A 140 14.21 -10.83 12.69
N CYS A 141 14.24 -9.52 12.43
CA CYS A 141 13.57 -8.52 13.27
C CYS A 141 12.32 -7.91 12.62
N GLN A 142 12.26 -7.90 11.29
CA GLN A 142 11.15 -7.28 10.55
C GLN A 142 10.72 -8.14 9.37
N ILE A 143 9.50 -7.89 8.89
CA ILE A 143 8.97 -8.38 7.62
C ILE A 143 8.54 -7.15 6.84
N ARG A 144 8.86 -7.11 5.55
CA ARG A 144 8.29 -6.17 4.59
C ARG A 144 7.32 -6.91 3.69
N LEU A 145 6.13 -6.35 3.51
CA LEU A 145 5.15 -6.79 2.53
C LEU A 145 5.10 -5.77 1.40
N ASP A 146 5.28 -6.21 0.17
CA ASP A 146 5.12 -5.39 -1.04
C ASP A 146 3.91 -5.90 -1.84
N PHE A 147 2.92 -5.02 -2.05
CA PHE A 147 1.69 -5.35 -2.77
C PHE A 147 1.90 -5.18 -4.27
N VAL A 148 2.18 -6.28 -4.96
CA VAL A 148 2.47 -6.29 -6.40
C VAL A 148 1.20 -6.23 -7.24
N ASP A 149 0.19 -7.02 -6.85
CA ASP A 149 -1.17 -6.98 -7.39
C ASP A 149 -2.10 -7.35 -6.24
N PHE A 150 -2.82 -6.38 -5.71
CA PHE A 150 -3.75 -6.57 -4.61
C PHE A 150 -5.02 -5.81 -4.92
N LYS A 151 -6.07 -6.56 -5.22
CA LYS A 151 -7.41 -6.03 -5.42
C LYS A 151 -8.38 -6.90 -4.65
N SER A 152 -9.13 -6.28 -3.77
CA SER A 152 -10.27 -6.88 -3.09
C SER A 152 -11.49 -5.98 -3.20
N GLU A 153 -12.63 -6.45 -2.69
CA GLU A 153 -13.77 -5.56 -2.45
C GLU A 153 -13.35 -4.38 -1.58
N HIS A 154 -13.92 -3.20 -1.86
CA HIS A 154 -13.67 -1.97 -1.12
C HIS A 154 -14.27 -2.03 0.29
N ALA A 155 -13.92 -1.06 1.13
CA ALA A 155 -14.64 -0.85 2.38
C ALA A 155 -16.11 -0.48 2.09
N ASP A 156 -17.01 -0.88 3.00
CA ASP A 156 -18.40 -0.44 2.93
C ASP A 156 -18.56 1.05 3.27
N VAL A 157 -19.80 1.54 3.23
CA VAL A 157 -20.12 2.95 3.52
C VAL A 157 -19.74 3.37 4.94
N GLU A 158 -19.58 2.42 5.86
CA GLU A 158 -19.15 2.68 7.22
C GLU A 158 -17.63 2.59 7.36
N GLY A 159 -16.86 2.38 6.28
CA GLY A 159 -15.39 2.24 6.34
C GLY A 159 -14.91 0.84 6.76
N ASN A 160 -15.80 -0.16 6.81
CA ASN A 160 -15.47 -1.52 7.24
C ASN A 160 -15.15 -2.46 6.07
N CYS A 161 -14.06 -3.23 6.21
CA CYS A 161 -13.68 -4.29 5.28
C CYS A 161 -14.48 -5.58 5.53
N ALA A 162 -15.79 -5.55 5.26
CA ALA A 162 -16.74 -6.60 5.63
C ALA A 162 -16.72 -7.83 4.70
N THR A 163 -16.60 -7.60 3.39
CA THR A 163 -16.64 -8.67 2.37
C THR A 163 -15.29 -9.35 2.24
N ASP A 164 -14.28 -8.56 1.86
CA ASP A 164 -12.91 -8.99 1.71
C ASP A 164 -12.02 -8.21 2.68
N ARG A 165 -10.98 -8.86 3.18
CA ARG A 165 -10.03 -8.22 4.08
C ARG A 165 -8.66 -8.88 4.06
N LEU A 166 -7.64 -8.08 4.28
CA LEU A 166 -6.32 -8.49 4.71
C LEU A 166 -6.15 -8.08 6.17
N ARG A 167 -6.00 -9.06 7.06
CA ARG A 167 -5.72 -8.82 8.47
C ARG A 167 -4.26 -9.12 8.79
N ILE A 168 -3.64 -8.27 9.60
CA ILE A 168 -2.27 -8.42 10.08
C ILE A 168 -2.31 -8.40 11.60
N THR A 169 -1.73 -9.42 12.23
CA THR A 169 -1.64 -9.49 13.70
C THR A 169 -0.25 -9.88 14.16
N GLY A 170 0.07 -9.58 15.41
CA GLY A 170 1.28 -10.07 16.06
C GLY A 170 2.52 -9.19 15.90
N SER A 171 2.41 -8.09 15.14
CA SER A 171 3.44 -7.07 15.00
C SER A 171 3.35 -6.05 16.14
N ILE A 172 4.47 -5.41 16.50
CA ILE A 172 4.46 -4.22 17.38
C ILE A 172 4.32 -2.91 16.60
N THR A 173 4.52 -2.96 15.29
CA THR A 173 4.31 -1.79 14.42
C THR A 173 2.82 -1.46 14.34
N VAL A 174 1.99 -2.50 14.27
CA VAL A 174 0.52 -2.47 14.38
C VAL A 174 0.09 -3.79 15.06
N GLU A 175 -0.74 -3.73 16.10
CA GLU A 175 -1.10 -4.95 16.86
C GLU A 175 -2.14 -5.82 16.14
N ASP A 176 -3.21 -5.19 15.65
CA ASP A 176 -4.27 -5.77 14.82
C ASP A 176 -4.66 -4.72 13.78
N PHE A 177 -4.38 -5.01 12.52
CA PHE A 177 -4.58 -4.08 11.42
C PHE A 177 -5.35 -4.78 10.31
N THR A 178 -6.45 -4.17 9.86
CA THR A 178 -7.28 -4.71 8.79
C THR A 178 -7.38 -3.69 7.66
N THR A 179 -7.27 -4.15 6.43
CA THR A 179 -7.44 -3.32 5.24
C THR A 179 -8.04 -4.12 4.09
N CYS A 180 -8.55 -3.43 3.08
CA CYS A 180 -9.17 -4.00 1.88
C CYS A 180 -8.98 -3.05 0.69
N GLY A 181 -9.63 -3.36 -0.44
CA GLY A 181 -9.62 -2.56 -1.66
C GLY A 181 -8.36 -2.71 -2.51
N ILE A 182 -7.88 -1.60 -3.08
CA ILE A 182 -6.74 -1.60 -4.01
C ILE A 182 -5.46 -1.12 -3.32
N LEU A 183 -4.49 -2.03 -3.17
CA LEU A 183 -3.23 -1.76 -2.45
C LEU A 183 -1.98 -1.80 -3.35
N ASP A 184 -2.15 -1.93 -4.67
CA ASP A 184 -1.06 -1.99 -5.64
C ASP A 184 0.03 -0.94 -5.34
N THR A 185 1.30 -1.33 -5.50
CA THR A 185 2.47 -0.45 -5.31
C THR A 185 2.66 0.13 -3.91
N GLN A 186 1.83 -0.24 -2.93
CA GLN A 186 2.06 0.08 -1.52
C GLN A 186 2.88 -1.01 -0.85
N HIS A 187 3.35 -0.74 0.36
CA HIS A 187 4.10 -1.69 1.17
C HIS A 187 3.84 -1.49 2.65
N MET A 188 4.17 -2.49 3.45
CA MET A 188 4.10 -2.45 4.91
C MET A 188 5.38 -3.00 5.53
N TYR A 189 5.80 -2.46 6.66
CA TYR A 189 6.83 -3.01 7.53
C TYR A 189 6.20 -3.47 8.84
N LEU A 190 6.55 -4.69 9.26
CA LEU A 190 6.02 -5.35 10.44
C LEU A 190 7.20 -5.78 11.32
N THR A 191 7.22 -5.30 12.56
CA THR A 191 8.30 -5.61 13.49
C THR A 191 7.85 -6.64 14.52
N TYR A 192 8.70 -7.62 14.80
CA TYR A 192 8.44 -8.59 15.86
C TYR A 192 8.56 -7.93 17.24
N GLY A 193 7.59 -8.19 18.10
CA GLY A 193 7.64 -7.82 19.52
C GLY A 193 7.92 -9.00 20.44
N SER A 194 7.10 -9.08 21.49
CA SER A 194 7.01 -10.22 22.41
C SER A 194 6.29 -11.43 21.82
N LYS A 195 5.40 -11.24 20.84
CA LYS A 195 4.73 -12.32 20.11
C LYS A 195 5.73 -13.02 19.18
N ASP A 196 5.66 -14.36 19.13
CA ASP A 196 6.56 -15.19 18.33
C ASP A 196 6.11 -15.36 16.87
N ILE A 197 4.93 -14.85 16.53
CA ILE A 197 4.33 -15.02 15.21
C ILE A 197 3.73 -13.70 14.77
N ILE A 198 4.09 -13.27 13.57
CA ILE A 198 3.34 -12.28 12.80
C ILE A 198 2.50 -13.06 11.79
N GLU A 199 1.20 -12.79 11.76
CA GLU A 199 0.25 -13.48 10.90
C GLU A 199 -0.37 -12.51 9.90
N VAL A 200 -0.36 -12.92 8.63
CA VAL A 200 -0.93 -12.18 7.50
C VAL A 200 -2.05 -13.03 6.92
N THR A 201 -3.28 -12.55 7.06
CA THR A 201 -4.50 -13.34 6.82
C THR A 201 -5.42 -12.65 5.82
N PRO A 202 -5.23 -12.86 4.51
CA PRO A 202 -6.24 -12.52 3.52
C PRO A 202 -7.46 -13.46 3.58
N LEU A 203 -8.64 -12.87 3.55
CA LEU A 203 -9.95 -13.53 3.37
C LEU A 203 -10.67 -12.84 2.23
N PHE A 204 -10.75 -13.50 1.07
CA PHE A 204 -11.40 -12.96 -0.13
C PHE A 204 -12.59 -13.83 -0.54
N LYS A 205 -13.77 -13.24 -0.53
CA LYS A 205 -15.05 -13.84 -0.93
C LYS A 205 -15.46 -13.41 -2.34
N ALA A 206 -15.14 -12.18 -2.75
CA ALA A 206 -15.48 -11.70 -4.07
C ALA A 206 -14.66 -12.40 -5.17
N SER A 207 -15.30 -12.66 -6.32
CA SER A 207 -14.75 -13.52 -7.38
C SER A 207 -13.63 -12.86 -8.19
N SER A 208 -13.57 -11.53 -8.21
CA SER A 208 -12.53 -10.73 -8.89
C SER A 208 -11.30 -10.46 -8.01
N SER A 209 -11.40 -10.79 -6.73
CA SER A 209 -10.40 -10.47 -5.72
C SER A 209 -9.18 -11.38 -5.83
N ARG A 210 -8.00 -10.78 -5.75
CA ARG A 210 -6.73 -11.48 -5.90
C ARG A 210 -5.61 -10.73 -5.22
N TYR A 211 -4.63 -11.49 -4.76
CA TYR A 211 -3.43 -10.93 -4.14
C TYR A 211 -2.17 -11.63 -4.67
N LYS A 212 -1.14 -10.82 -4.88
CA LYS A 212 0.26 -11.20 -5.07
C LYS A 212 1.06 -10.26 -4.17
N ILE A 213 1.51 -10.79 -3.04
CA ILE A 213 2.24 -10.05 -2.01
C ILE A 213 3.64 -10.63 -1.93
N VAL A 214 4.67 -9.81 -2.12
CA VAL A 214 6.04 -10.25 -1.89
C VAL A 214 6.38 -9.97 -0.43
N ALA A 215 6.56 -11.04 0.35
CA ALA A 215 6.97 -10.96 1.75
C ALA A 215 8.49 -11.16 1.84
N THR A 216 9.17 -10.19 2.45
CA THR A 216 10.63 -10.19 2.66
C THR A 216 10.95 -10.11 4.15
N LYS A 217 11.59 -11.14 4.69
CA LYS A 217 12.16 -11.13 6.04
C LYS A 217 13.41 -10.26 6.08
N ILE A 218 13.49 -9.36 7.05
CA ILE A 218 14.58 -8.39 7.22
C ILE A 218 15.40 -8.78 8.45
N PRO A 219 16.70 -9.10 8.25
CA PRO A 219 17.60 -9.37 9.35
C PRO A 219 17.79 -8.19 10.30
N CYS A 220 18.05 -8.48 11.57
CA CYS A 220 18.20 -7.49 12.63
C CYS A 220 19.37 -6.50 12.41
N ASP A 221 20.43 -6.96 11.75
CA ASP A 221 21.64 -6.20 11.38
C ASP A 221 21.56 -5.57 9.98
N SER A 222 20.44 -5.74 9.29
CA SER A 222 20.25 -5.24 7.93
C SER A 222 20.19 -3.71 7.90
N LYS A 223 20.87 -3.10 6.91
CA LYS A 223 20.73 -1.67 6.58
C LYS A 223 19.33 -1.30 6.08
N ASN A 224 18.53 -2.30 5.72
CA ASN A 224 17.14 -2.15 5.28
C ASN A 224 16.15 -2.21 6.45
N ARG A 225 16.62 -2.44 7.69
CA ARG A 225 15.79 -2.33 8.88
C ARG A 225 15.34 -0.87 9.05
N VAL A 226 14.06 -0.68 9.35
CA VAL A 226 13.43 0.62 9.59
C VAL A 226 13.06 0.76 11.07
N PRO A 227 12.78 1.97 11.58
CA PRO A 227 12.30 2.13 12.95
C PRO A 227 11.03 1.31 13.21
N ASP A 228 10.92 0.72 14.39
CA ASP A 228 9.92 -0.31 14.68
C ASP A 228 8.45 0.19 14.62
N TYR A 229 8.23 1.50 14.73
CA TYR A 229 6.92 2.16 14.61
C TYR A 229 6.55 2.59 13.18
N CYS A 230 7.47 2.47 12.22
CA CYS A 230 7.21 2.88 10.83
C CYS A 230 6.47 1.77 10.10
N PHE A 231 5.18 1.96 9.83
CA PHE A 231 4.36 1.01 9.08
C PHE A 231 4.62 1.11 7.57
N GLN A 232 4.84 2.32 7.06
CA GLN A 232 5.37 2.54 5.71
C GLN A 232 6.68 3.31 5.81
N TYR A 233 7.65 2.98 4.95
CA TYR A 233 8.95 3.65 4.93
C TYR A 233 9.38 4.00 3.52
N TYR A 234 9.62 5.27 3.27
CA TYR A 234 10.01 5.80 1.96
C TYR A 234 11.43 6.36 1.99
N THR A 235 12.16 6.15 0.90
CA THR A 235 13.59 6.53 0.80
C THR A 235 13.87 7.54 -0.32
N LYS A 236 12.89 7.82 -1.18
CA LYS A 236 13.05 8.76 -2.30
C LYS A 236 13.01 10.21 -1.81
N PRO A 237 13.67 11.16 -2.51
CA PRO A 237 13.57 12.60 -2.24
C PRO A 237 12.13 13.14 -2.34
N THR A 238 11.38 12.61 -3.31
CA THR A 238 9.99 12.94 -3.61
C THR A 238 9.27 11.64 -3.91
N ASP A 239 8.09 11.46 -3.31
CA ASP A 239 7.22 10.33 -3.57
C ASP A 239 5.77 10.66 -3.18
N MET A 240 4.85 9.79 -3.57
CA MET A 240 3.44 9.88 -3.18
C MET A 240 3.12 8.87 -2.07
N VAL A 241 2.33 9.32 -1.10
CA VAL A 241 1.81 8.54 0.01
C VAL A 241 0.29 8.65 -0.03
N ARG A 242 -0.39 7.51 0.05
CA ARG A 242 -1.84 7.45 0.05
C ARG A 242 -2.35 6.60 1.21
N SER A 243 -3.55 6.90 1.68
CA SER A 243 -4.26 5.96 2.55
C SER A 243 -4.52 4.65 1.81
N PHE A 244 -4.70 3.58 2.57
CA PHE A 244 -5.12 2.30 2.00
C PHE A 244 -6.48 2.46 1.30
N ASP A 245 -6.62 1.80 0.16
CA ASP A 245 -7.78 1.91 -0.75
C ASP A 245 -8.11 3.30 -1.30
N PHE A 246 -7.20 4.28 -1.26
CA PHE A 246 -7.46 5.59 -1.86
C PHE A 246 -7.69 5.49 -3.39
N GLY A 247 -8.79 6.06 -3.90
CA GLY A 247 -9.12 6.10 -5.33
C GLY A 247 -10.60 6.36 -5.61
N GLU A 248 -11.02 6.20 -6.88
CA GLU A 248 -12.38 6.54 -7.36
C GLU A 248 -13.51 5.78 -6.65
N ALA A 249 -13.31 4.49 -6.36
CA ALA A 249 -14.24 3.67 -5.58
C ALA A 249 -13.85 3.54 -4.10
N GLY A 250 -12.71 4.14 -3.72
CA GLY A 250 -12.14 4.06 -2.39
C GLY A 250 -12.90 4.89 -1.36
N GLN A 251 -12.86 4.41 -0.13
CA GLN A 251 -13.36 5.11 1.05
C GLN A 251 -12.29 5.06 2.15
N GLN A 252 -12.29 6.04 3.04
CA GLN A 252 -11.54 5.97 4.29
C GLN A 252 -11.93 4.68 5.03
N GLN A 253 -10.93 3.94 5.48
CA GLN A 253 -11.14 2.72 6.24
C GLN A 253 -11.10 3.05 7.73
N ASN A 254 -11.91 2.34 8.51
CA ASN A 254 -11.92 2.44 9.96
C ASN A 254 -10.69 1.76 10.57
N ASN A 255 -10.42 2.07 11.84
CA ASN A 255 -9.38 1.39 12.64
C ASN A 255 -7.96 1.52 12.07
N GLN A 256 -7.67 2.64 11.42
CA GLN A 256 -6.37 2.87 10.82
C GLN A 256 -5.53 3.76 11.72
N TYR A 257 -4.64 3.16 12.51
CA TYR A 257 -3.64 3.89 13.28
C TYR A 257 -2.23 3.44 12.89
N TYR A 258 -1.54 4.25 12.10
CA TYR A 258 -0.21 3.91 11.59
C TYR A 258 0.65 5.15 11.31
N THR A 259 1.96 4.93 11.23
CA THR A 259 2.93 5.98 10.90
C THR A 259 3.62 5.69 9.59
N VAL A 260 3.64 6.68 8.70
CA VAL A 260 4.47 6.72 7.50
C VAL A 260 5.74 7.49 7.80
N CYS A 261 6.88 6.90 7.47
CA CYS A 261 8.19 7.47 7.70
C CYS A 261 8.91 7.76 6.38
N VAL A 262 9.63 8.87 6.32
CA VAL A 262 10.49 9.22 5.18
C VAL A 262 11.92 9.36 5.67
N LYS A 263 12.85 8.64 5.02
CA LYS A 263 14.28 8.72 5.31
C LYS A 263 14.81 10.12 4.97
N PRO A 264 15.34 10.89 5.93
CA PRO A 264 15.98 12.16 5.62
C PRO A 264 17.22 11.95 4.75
N MET A 265 17.31 12.68 3.64
CA MET A 265 18.52 12.74 2.82
C MET A 265 19.61 13.56 3.52
N SER A 266 20.88 13.26 3.24
CA SER A 266 22.03 13.89 3.91
C SER A 266 22.03 15.43 3.84
N GLN A 267 21.47 16.02 2.78
CA GLN A 267 21.39 17.47 2.59
C GLN A 267 20.01 18.06 2.88
N SER A 268 19.00 17.24 3.20
CA SER A 268 17.65 17.74 3.46
C SER A 268 17.59 18.47 4.81
N SER A 269 17.04 19.66 4.80
CA SER A 269 16.78 20.52 5.97
C SER A 269 15.34 20.46 6.44
N SER A 270 14.40 20.18 5.52
CA SER A 270 12.98 20.06 5.82
C SER A 270 12.27 19.14 4.82
N ILE A 271 11.02 18.80 5.13
CA ILE A 271 10.10 18.09 4.23
C ILE A 271 8.86 18.93 4.04
N GLN A 272 8.43 19.09 2.80
CA GLN A 272 7.18 19.74 2.43
C GLN A 272 6.19 18.69 1.93
N TRP A 273 4.94 18.79 2.37
CA TRP A 273 3.82 17.96 1.98
C TRP A 273 2.73 18.80 1.34
N LYS A 274 2.08 18.26 0.32
CA LYS A 274 0.94 18.86 -0.38
C LYS A 274 0.04 17.75 -0.93
N SER A 275 -1.19 18.08 -1.34
CA SER A 275 -2.05 17.14 -2.06
C SER A 275 -1.39 16.63 -3.35
N CYS A 276 -1.65 15.36 -3.69
CA CYS A 276 -1.23 14.78 -4.96
C CYS A 276 -1.74 15.61 -6.16
N PRO A 277 -0.91 15.81 -7.19
CA PRO A 277 -1.32 16.54 -8.39
C PRO A 277 -2.40 15.77 -9.16
N ALA A 278 -3.24 16.51 -9.90
CA ALA A 278 -4.26 15.97 -10.81
C ALA A 278 -5.20 14.91 -10.18
N THR A 279 -5.37 14.95 -8.86
CA THR A 279 -6.19 14.01 -8.09
C THR A 279 -7.40 14.75 -7.54
N THR A 280 -8.60 14.45 -8.03
CA THR A 280 -9.85 14.96 -7.47
C THR A 280 -10.01 14.42 -6.05
N ASN A 281 -10.43 15.27 -5.11
CA ASN A 281 -10.60 14.88 -3.70
C ASN A 281 -9.35 14.21 -3.11
N ALA A 282 -8.16 14.71 -3.49
CA ALA A 282 -6.86 14.23 -2.99
C ALA A 282 -6.75 14.23 -1.45
N PHE A 283 -7.63 14.96 -0.77
CA PHE A 283 -7.70 15.00 0.68
C PHE A 283 -9.11 15.34 1.11
N THR A 284 -9.81 14.35 1.66
CA THR A 284 -11.17 14.49 2.19
C THR A 284 -11.25 13.69 3.47
N ILE A 285 -11.01 14.37 4.58
CA ILE A 285 -11.09 13.82 5.93
C ILE A 285 -11.90 14.79 6.78
N VAL A 286 -13.05 14.36 7.23
CA VAL A 286 -13.92 15.01 8.19
C VAL A 286 -13.78 14.25 9.49
N SER A 287 -13.51 14.94 10.57
CA SER A 287 -13.72 14.39 11.91
C SER A 287 -15.12 14.78 12.32
N SER A 288 -16.02 13.83 12.56
CA SER A 288 -17.38 14.12 13.02
C SER A 288 -17.36 15.08 14.23
N PHE A 289 -18.21 16.12 14.14
CA PHE A 289 -18.25 17.22 15.10
C PHE A 289 -19.37 16.98 16.11
N GLU A 290 -19.02 16.52 17.31
CA GLU A 290 -19.84 16.87 18.47
C GLU A 290 -19.67 18.37 18.73
N PRO A 291 -20.73 19.14 19.06
CA PRO A 291 -20.71 20.61 19.12
C PRO A 291 -19.67 21.26 20.06
N PHE A 292 -18.90 20.47 20.79
CA PHE A 292 -17.89 20.89 21.76
C PHE A 292 -16.51 20.23 21.56
N ASP A 293 -16.35 19.37 20.56
CA ASP A 293 -15.06 18.72 20.31
C ASP A 293 -14.10 19.65 19.52
N PRO A 294 -12.81 19.68 19.87
CA PRO A 294 -11.79 20.30 19.02
C PRO A 294 -11.83 19.73 17.60
N PRO A 295 -11.44 20.49 16.56
CA PRO A 295 -11.33 19.92 15.22
C PRO A 295 -10.31 18.78 15.19
N CYS A 296 -10.59 17.76 14.37
CA CYS A 296 -9.67 16.66 14.06
C CYS A 296 -9.31 15.78 15.27
N THR A 297 -10.31 15.42 16.08
CA THR A 297 -10.15 14.53 17.25
C THR A 297 -10.15 13.06 16.86
N ARG A 298 -11.10 12.68 16.00
CA ARG A 298 -11.37 11.31 15.56
C ARG A 298 -10.51 10.98 14.35
N ASP A 299 -10.81 11.59 13.22
CA ASP A 299 -10.06 11.35 11.99
C ASP A 299 -9.10 12.48 11.69
N TRP A 300 -7.84 12.13 11.46
CA TRP A 300 -6.80 13.09 11.19
C TRP A 300 -5.55 12.46 10.58
N VAL A 301 -4.81 13.31 9.88
CA VAL A 301 -3.39 13.10 9.63
C VAL A 301 -2.57 14.17 10.34
N GLN A 302 -1.35 13.84 10.74
CA GLN A 302 -0.46 14.78 11.40
C GLN A 302 0.95 14.64 10.86
N ILE A 303 1.51 15.75 10.37
CA ILE A 303 2.94 15.82 10.09
C ILE A 303 3.67 16.08 11.41
N ARG A 304 4.75 15.34 11.68
CA ARG A 304 5.51 15.48 12.93
C ARG A 304 5.86 16.95 13.22
N GLY A 305 5.44 17.40 14.40
CA GLY A 305 5.65 18.77 14.88
C GLY A 305 4.74 19.82 14.26
N LYS A 306 3.59 19.40 13.73
CA LYS A 306 2.49 20.24 13.23
C LYS A 306 1.19 19.82 13.90
N ASP A 307 0.17 20.66 13.77
CA ASP A 307 -1.17 20.35 14.24
C ASP A 307 -1.81 19.22 13.42
N LYS A 308 -2.82 18.59 13.99
CA LYS A 308 -3.64 17.59 13.30
C LYS A 308 -4.43 18.26 12.17
N ILE A 309 -4.61 17.55 11.06
CA ILE A 309 -5.24 18.04 9.85
C ILE A 309 -6.38 17.09 9.47
N CYS A 310 -7.57 17.67 9.35
CA CYS A 310 -8.78 17.14 8.76
C CYS A 310 -9.43 18.31 7.99
N SER A 311 -9.84 18.08 6.75
CA SER A 311 -10.34 19.09 5.83
C SER A 311 -11.02 18.42 4.64
N THR A 312 -12.11 19.03 4.15
CA THR A 312 -12.78 18.68 2.88
C THR A 312 -12.38 19.62 1.73
N THR A 313 -11.65 20.69 2.02
CA THR A 313 -11.24 21.70 1.03
C THR A 313 -9.85 21.44 0.46
N GLY A 314 -9.25 20.29 0.79
CA GLY A 314 -7.90 19.89 0.41
C GLY A 314 -6.89 19.99 1.55
N PHE A 315 -5.67 19.53 1.27
CA PHE A 315 -4.57 19.52 2.23
C PHE A 315 -3.77 20.83 2.18
N PRO A 316 -3.58 21.54 3.30
CA PRO A 316 -2.75 22.73 3.32
C PRO A 316 -1.28 22.36 3.12
N VAL A 317 -0.57 23.08 2.25
CA VAL A 317 0.86 22.87 2.04
C VAL A 317 1.60 23.04 3.37
N THR A 318 2.24 21.97 3.83
CA THR A 318 2.79 21.91 5.19
C THR A 318 4.26 21.53 5.15
N THR A 319 5.12 22.37 5.74
CA THR A 319 6.57 22.14 5.81
C THR A 319 7.03 21.88 7.24
N SER A 320 7.73 20.78 7.47
CA SER A 320 8.31 20.41 8.78
C SER A 320 9.83 20.30 8.72
N LYS A 321 10.50 20.78 9.77
CA LYS A 321 11.95 20.65 9.98
C LYS A 321 12.30 19.51 10.95
N TRP A 322 11.29 18.84 11.50
CA TRP A 322 11.49 17.77 12.48
C TRP A 322 12.14 16.56 11.82
N LYS A 323 13.03 15.88 12.55
CA LYS A 323 13.63 14.62 12.13
C LYS A 323 13.43 13.56 13.21
N PRO A 324 13.12 12.30 12.86
CA PRO A 324 12.79 11.82 11.51
C PRO A 324 11.51 12.46 10.92
N TYR A 325 11.36 12.41 9.59
CA TYR A 325 10.16 12.88 8.90
C TYR A 325 9.06 11.83 9.01
N GLU A 326 7.94 12.20 9.60
CA GLU A 326 6.82 11.29 9.86
C GLU A 326 5.48 11.96 9.50
N LEU A 327 4.57 11.14 8.99
CA LEU A 327 3.15 11.41 8.82
C LEU A 327 2.39 10.34 9.62
N MET A 328 1.69 10.78 10.66
CA MET A 328 0.84 9.94 11.50
C MET A 328 -0.57 9.95 10.95
N VAL A 329 -1.22 8.80 10.91
CA VAL A 329 -2.59 8.59 10.41
C VAL A 329 -3.41 7.99 11.53
N ASN A 330 -4.60 8.54 11.75
CA ASN A 330 -5.59 8.02 12.68
C ASN A 330 -6.98 8.15 12.04
N PHE A 331 -7.56 7.03 11.64
CA PHE A 331 -8.97 6.91 11.28
C PHE A 331 -9.62 5.99 12.29
N ASP A 332 -10.64 6.46 12.99
CA ASP A 332 -11.22 5.73 14.11
C ASP A 332 -12.31 4.72 13.68
N GLU A 333 -13.14 4.25 14.61
CA GLU A 333 -14.19 3.26 14.35
C GLU A 333 -15.56 3.86 14.06
N ARG A 334 -15.73 5.17 14.26
CA ARG A 334 -17.06 5.76 14.38
C ARG A 334 -17.29 6.77 13.27
N GLU A 335 -17.63 6.24 12.11
CA GLU A 335 -18.25 7.02 11.05
C GLU A 335 -19.73 7.29 11.42
N LEU A 336 -20.11 8.55 11.60
CA LEU A 336 -21.46 9.00 11.95
C LEU A 336 -22.23 9.50 10.71
N PRO A 337 -23.53 9.12 10.57
CA PRO A 337 -24.40 9.73 9.57
C PRO A 337 -24.50 11.24 9.76
N ASP A 338 -24.62 11.93 8.63
CA ASP A 338 -25.07 13.32 8.60
C ASP A 338 -26.47 13.34 9.24
N LEU A 339 -26.55 13.82 10.48
CA LEU A 339 -27.83 14.03 11.14
C LEU A 339 -28.69 15.02 10.32
N GLY A 340 -28.09 15.85 9.47
CA GLY A 340 -28.75 16.72 8.49
C GLY A 340 -29.69 15.99 7.52
N SER A 341 -29.44 14.72 7.18
CA SER A 341 -30.33 13.94 6.30
C SER A 341 -31.55 13.37 7.02
N LEU A 342 -31.49 13.22 8.34
CA LEU A 342 -32.63 12.82 9.18
C LEU A 342 -33.55 14.01 9.55
N VAL A 343 -33.19 15.24 9.18
CA VAL A 343 -33.87 16.48 9.64
C VAL A 343 -35.19 16.78 8.89
N SER A 344 -35.58 15.99 7.89
CA SER A 344 -36.86 16.16 7.18
C SER A 344 -37.93 15.12 7.56
N GLN A 345 -37.82 14.46 8.72
CA GLN A 345 -38.85 13.52 9.16
C GLN A 345 -39.75 14.14 10.23
N THR A 346 -41.01 14.39 9.84
CA THR A 346 -42.10 14.64 10.79
C THR A 346 -42.31 13.35 11.60
N LEU A 347 -41.88 13.33 12.85
CA LEU A 347 -42.10 12.20 13.74
C LEU A 347 -43.46 12.36 14.43
N SER A 348 -44.46 11.61 13.98
CA SER A 348 -45.79 11.55 14.61
C SER A 348 -45.79 10.46 15.68
N ILE A 349 -45.80 10.85 16.97
CA ILE A 349 -45.85 9.91 18.08
C ILE A 349 -47.30 9.82 18.59
N ASN A 350 -47.89 8.63 18.54
CA ASN A 350 -49.16 8.35 19.21
C ASN A 350 -48.91 8.13 20.71
N LEU A 351 -49.23 9.13 21.53
CA LEU A 351 -49.15 9.00 22.98
C LEU A 351 -50.45 8.39 23.51
N THR A 352 -50.39 7.18 24.05
CA THR A 352 -51.49 6.61 24.82
C THR A 352 -51.32 7.00 26.29
N ASN A 353 -52.37 7.59 26.87
CA ASN A 353 -52.53 8.14 28.24
C ASN A 353 -52.33 9.67 28.35
N ASN A 354 -53.36 10.46 28.00
CA ASN A 354 -53.63 11.82 28.51
C ASN A 354 -52.45 12.81 28.66
N THR A 355 -51.35 12.66 27.92
CA THR A 355 -50.15 13.50 28.05
C THR A 355 -50.18 14.76 27.19
N CYS A 356 -51.33 15.08 26.58
CA CYS A 356 -51.51 16.29 25.78
C CYS A 356 -52.86 16.96 26.08
N ASP A 357 -52.81 18.09 26.77
CA ASP A 357 -53.90 19.06 26.88
C ASP A 357 -53.68 20.17 25.84
N ALA A 358 -54.74 20.91 25.46
CA ALA A 358 -54.76 21.98 24.45
C ALA A 358 -53.72 23.09 24.67
N THR A 359 -52.99 23.06 25.79
CA THR A 359 -51.95 24.02 26.17
C THR A 359 -50.61 23.40 26.57
N ARG A 360 -50.51 22.08 26.79
CA ARG A 360 -49.28 21.42 27.30
C ARG A 360 -49.20 19.95 26.86
N CYS A 361 -48.06 19.56 26.29
CA CYS A 361 -47.64 18.16 26.25
C CYS A 361 -46.46 17.96 27.21
N THR A 362 -46.63 17.05 28.15
CA THR A 362 -45.54 16.58 29.03
C THR A 362 -45.02 15.29 28.43
N ILE A 363 -43.91 15.36 27.71
CA ILE A 363 -43.17 14.20 27.24
C ILE A 363 -42.18 13.86 28.36
N ASP A 364 -42.33 12.70 29.01
CA ASP A 364 -41.46 12.26 30.13
C ASP A 364 -40.00 11.98 29.69
N VAL A 365 -39.71 12.09 28.40
CA VAL A 365 -38.38 11.88 27.81
C VAL A 365 -37.99 13.11 26.97
N PRO A 366 -36.93 13.84 27.33
CA PRO A 366 -36.45 14.94 26.50
C PRO A 366 -35.89 14.40 25.17
N ILE A 367 -36.53 14.76 24.05
CA ILE A 367 -36.03 14.47 22.70
C ILE A 367 -35.11 15.62 22.29
N MET A 368 -33.79 15.42 22.35
CA MET A 368 -32.84 16.44 21.92
C MET A 368 -32.97 16.69 20.41
N GLY A 369 -33.11 17.95 20.00
CA GLY A 369 -33.15 18.38 18.58
C GLY A 369 -34.53 18.75 18.01
N TYR A 370 -35.61 18.56 18.76
CA TYR A 370 -36.98 18.84 18.30
C TYR A 370 -37.68 19.90 19.17
N ASP A 371 -38.53 20.71 18.55
CA ASP A 371 -39.53 21.55 19.21
C ASP A 371 -40.89 20.88 19.09
N CYS A 372 -41.46 20.47 20.23
CA CYS A 372 -42.74 19.77 20.25
C CYS A 372 -43.86 20.77 20.52
N SER A 373 -44.85 20.83 19.61
CA SER A 373 -46.00 21.73 19.73
C SER A 373 -47.29 20.94 19.69
N CYS A 374 -48.24 21.27 20.58
CA CYS A 374 -49.58 20.70 20.55
C CYS A 374 -50.42 21.51 19.56
N GLN A 375 -50.94 20.88 18.50
CA GLN A 375 -52.05 21.49 17.77
C GLN A 375 -53.38 21.18 18.48
N PRO A 376 -54.37 22.10 18.46
CA PRO A 376 -55.67 21.88 19.07
C PRO A 376 -56.38 20.67 18.43
N PRO A 377 -57.23 19.96 19.19
CA PRO A 377 -57.47 18.54 18.99
C PRO A 377 -58.40 18.28 17.82
N THR A 378 -57.98 17.39 16.93
CA THR A 378 -58.95 16.48 16.30
C THR A 378 -58.76 15.03 16.71
N ASP A 379 -57.55 14.59 17.16
CA ASP A 379 -57.32 13.16 17.46
C ASP A 379 -56.31 12.84 18.61
N GLY A 380 -55.94 13.80 19.47
CA GLY A 380 -55.04 13.51 20.60
C GLY A 380 -53.60 13.15 20.20
N GLN A 381 -53.18 13.52 18.99
CA GLN A 381 -51.81 13.35 18.49
C GLN A 381 -50.94 14.57 18.80
N CYS A 382 -49.68 14.30 19.10
CA CYS A 382 -48.64 15.28 19.39
C CYS A 382 -47.64 15.31 18.24
N THR A 383 -47.38 16.48 17.67
CA THR A 383 -46.45 16.63 16.53
C THR A 383 -45.17 17.32 17.00
N CYS A 384 -44.04 16.63 16.86
CA CYS A 384 -42.72 17.20 17.09
C CYS A 384 -42.09 17.57 15.75
N ILE A 385 -41.58 18.80 15.65
CA ILE A 385 -40.92 19.33 14.45
C ILE A 385 -39.46 19.60 14.82
N SER A 386 -38.51 19.31 13.93
CA SER A 386 -37.10 19.63 14.18
C SER A 386 -36.93 21.16 14.31
N ARG A 387 -35.99 21.61 15.17
CA ARG A 387 -35.73 23.06 15.32
C ARG A 387 -35.03 23.61 14.07
N GLU A 388 -35.80 24.07 13.08
CA GLU A 388 -35.26 24.69 11.87
C GLU A 388 -34.58 26.06 12.08
N ASN A 389 -34.65 26.68 13.27
CA ASN A 389 -34.11 28.02 13.50
C ASN A 389 -33.13 28.10 14.70
N SER A 390 -32.18 27.17 14.76
CA SER A 390 -30.98 27.38 15.56
C SER A 390 -30.04 28.37 14.83
N PRO A 391 -29.48 29.40 15.49
CA PRO A 391 -28.44 30.24 14.89
C PRO A 391 -27.11 29.49 14.69
N PHE A 392 -27.05 28.21 15.10
CA PHE A 392 -25.92 27.34 14.87
C PHE A 392 -26.04 26.68 13.50
N PRO A 393 -24.94 26.60 12.71
CA PRO A 393 -24.93 25.86 11.46
C PRO A 393 -25.40 24.42 11.69
N PRO A 394 -26.03 23.76 10.69
CA PRO A 394 -26.46 22.37 10.84
C PRO A 394 -25.28 21.51 11.35
N PRO A 395 -25.49 20.63 12.33
CA PRO A 395 -24.41 19.78 12.83
C PRO A 395 -23.96 18.77 11.76
N SER A 396 -22.63 18.67 11.65
CA SER A 396 -21.79 17.63 11.04
C SER A 396 -22.11 17.21 9.60
N SER A 397 -21.23 17.54 8.66
CA SER A 397 -21.05 16.67 7.49
C SER A 397 -20.78 15.24 7.98
N ALA A 398 -21.48 14.24 7.44
CA ALA A 398 -21.13 12.85 7.65
C ALA A 398 -19.63 12.66 7.37
N ASP A 399 -18.93 11.91 8.21
CA ASP A 399 -17.61 11.39 7.87
C ASP A 399 -17.70 10.15 6.94
N PHE A 400 -18.91 9.60 6.71
CA PHE A 400 -19.20 8.63 5.63
C PHE A 400 -18.78 9.06 4.21
N ASP A 401 -18.47 10.33 3.95
CA ASP A 401 -17.95 10.79 2.65
C ASP A 401 -16.42 10.89 2.60
N ASN A 402 -15.72 10.50 3.68
CA ASN A 402 -14.27 10.52 3.78
C ASN A 402 -13.60 9.64 2.73
N LYS A 403 -12.85 10.24 1.81
CA LYS A 403 -12.07 9.50 0.80
C LYS A 403 -10.65 9.17 1.26
N GLY A 404 -10.25 9.66 2.43
CA GLY A 404 -8.88 9.55 2.93
C GLY A 404 -7.97 10.58 2.27
N PHE A 405 -6.74 10.17 1.94
CA PHE A 405 -5.74 11.09 1.39
C PHE A 405 -4.83 10.50 0.32
N CYS A 406 -4.35 11.38 -0.55
CA CYS A 406 -3.15 11.25 -1.36
C CYS A 406 -2.31 12.52 -1.19
N LEU A 407 -1.11 12.36 -0.64
CA LEU A 407 -0.14 13.42 -0.42
C LEU A 407 1.15 13.15 -1.20
N GLU A 408 1.71 14.20 -1.79
CA GLU A 408 3.06 14.21 -2.33
C GLU A 408 3.98 14.91 -1.31
N TYR A 409 5.13 14.30 -1.01
CA TYR A 409 6.17 14.96 -0.24
C TYR A 409 7.37 15.32 -1.11
N SER A 410 8.11 16.36 -0.71
CA SER A 410 9.42 16.70 -1.28
C SER A 410 10.36 17.13 -0.16
N GLN A 411 11.54 16.51 -0.11
CA GLN A 411 12.60 16.90 0.79
C GLN A 411 13.34 18.13 0.24
N LEU A 412 13.44 19.18 1.06
CA LEU A 412 14.04 20.48 0.73
C LEU A 412 15.42 20.65 1.36
#